data_AF-G9ZWF4-F1
#
_entry.id   AF-G9ZWF4-F1
#
_cell.length_a   1.000
_cell.length_b   1.000
_cell.length_c   1.000
_cell.angle_alpha   90.00
_cell.angle_beta   90.00
_cell.angle_gamma   90.00
#
_symmetry.space_group_name_H-M   'P 1'
#
loop_
_entity.id
_entity.type
_entity.pdbx_description
1 polymer ?
#
loop_
_entity_poly.entity_id
_entity_poly.type
_entity_poly.pdbx_seq_one_letter_code
_entity_poly.pdbx_strand_id
1 'polypeptide(L)'
;MNLYLDGFHFYADDMGRPVEAHHFCTHLTEELHQCTIFDSNTAEARLIGVEYIISERLFSGLADDEKRLWHSHHYETTSGLLVMPGIPESVETAAIRSLATTYGKTWHMWQVDRGDTLPLGIPQLMMGYTGDGQLDPALVTARDQRLGVSMEESRQARAAIPVPQPADGANSWESGQTSQLTIHTVPVRNRK
;
A
#
# COMPACT_ATOMS: atom_id res chain seq x y z
N MET A 1 -9.75 1.80 -16.54
CA MET A 1 -9.43 2.50 -15.28
C MET A 1 -10.05 1.65 -14.21
N ASN A 2 -9.23 0.87 -13.52
CA ASN A 2 -9.65 -0.33 -12.82
C ASN A 2 -9.24 -0.20 -11.34
N LEU A 3 -10.25 -0.06 -10.48
CA LEU A 3 -10.14 0.09 -9.03
C LEU A 3 -9.53 1.44 -8.58
N TYR A 4 -10.33 2.18 -7.82
CA TYR A 4 -9.86 3.23 -6.93
C TYR A 4 -9.88 2.64 -5.52
N LEU A 5 -8.73 2.67 -4.84
CA LEU A 5 -8.59 2.23 -3.46
C LEU A 5 -8.01 3.36 -2.62
N ASP A 6 -8.31 3.32 -1.34
CA ASP A 6 -7.78 4.23 -0.35
C ASP A 6 -7.32 3.45 0.87
N GLY A 7 -6.10 3.73 1.32
CA GLY A 7 -5.49 3.09 2.47
C GLY A 7 -4.40 3.95 3.08
N PHE A 8 -3.61 3.36 3.97
CA PHE A 8 -2.50 4.03 4.62
C PHE A 8 -1.22 3.21 4.46
N HIS A 9 -0.15 3.88 4.11
CA HIS A 9 1.19 3.35 4.16
C HIS A 9 1.99 3.99 5.29
N PHE A 10 3.10 3.35 5.65
CA PHE A 10 4.17 3.98 6.44
C PHE A 10 5.53 3.72 5.81
N TYR A 11 6.52 4.53 6.15
CA TYR A 11 7.89 4.34 5.69
C TYR A 11 8.44 3.05 6.28
N ALA A 12 9.05 2.19 5.47
CA ALA A 12 9.45 0.86 5.93
C ALA A 12 10.37 0.85 7.17
N ASP A 13 11.09 1.96 7.43
CA ASP A 13 11.97 2.23 8.56
C ASP A 13 11.37 3.19 9.62
N ASP A 14 10.18 3.73 9.43
CA ASP A 14 9.52 4.67 10.35
C ASP A 14 7.98 4.55 10.29
N MET A 15 7.43 3.67 11.13
CA MET A 15 5.97 3.50 11.30
C MET A 15 5.29 4.72 11.95
N GLY A 16 6.07 5.64 12.54
CA GLY A 16 5.56 6.89 13.15
C GLY A 16 5.14 7.95 12.12
N ARG A 17 5.35 7.69 10.82
CA ARG A 17 5.07 8.61 9.72
C ARG A 17 4.06 8.01 8.75
N PRO A 18 2.76 7.93 9.14
CA PRO A 18 1.70 7.44 8.27
C PRO A 18 1.48 8.39 7.09
N VAL A 19 1.16 7.82 5.94
CA VAL A 19 0.79 8.53 4.72
C VAL A 19 -0.48 7.90 4.16
N GLU A 20 -1.56 8.68 4.10
CA GLU A 20 -2.75 8.27 3.36
C GLU A 20 -2.41 8.16 1.86
N ALA A 21 -2.88 7.08 1.25
CA ALA A 21 -2.52 6.70 -0.11
C ALA A 21 -3.77 6.42 -0.92
N HIS A 22 -3.93 7.18 -2.01
CA HIS A 22 -5.01 7.02 -2.98
C HIS A 22 -4.51 6.28 -4.21
N HIS A 23 -4.91 5.02 -4.36
CA HIS A 23 -4.45 4.14 -5.42
C HIS A 23 -5.41 4.17 -6.60
N PHE A 24 -4.86 4.47 -7.78
CA PHE A 24 -5.57 4.33 -9.05
C PHE A 24 -4.91 3.23 -9.86
N CYS A 25 -5.56 2.08 -9.92
CA CYS A 25 -4.94 0.86 -10.40
C CYS A 25 -5.33 0.53 -11.85
N THR A 26 -4.55 -0.35 -12.45
CA THR A 26 -4.84 -1.01 -13.71
C THR A 26 -4.41 -2.47 -13.59
N HIS A 27 -5.30 -3.38 -13.94
CA HIS A 27 -4.97 -4.80 -14.03
C HIS A 27 -4.21 -5.03 -15.34
N LEU A 28 -2.93 -5.36 -15.25
CA LEU A 28 -2.10 -5.70 -16.40
C LEU A 28 -2.32 -7.14 -16.83
N THR A 29 -2.43 -8.03 -15.83
CA THR A 29 -2.80 -9.43 -15.99
C THR A 29 -3.76 -9.82 -14.86
N GLU A 30 -4.19 -11.08 -14.79
CA GLU A 30 -4.98 -11.61 -13.68
C GLU A 30 -4.21 -11.59 -12.33
N GLU A 31 -2.87 -11.57 -12.38
CA GLU A 31 -2.02 -11.71 -11.19
C GLU A 31 -1.05 -10.53 -11.00
N LEU A 32 -1.20 -9.46 -11.79
CA LEU A 32 -0.37 -8.28 -11.71
C LEU A 32 -1.22 -7.02 -11.91
N HIS A 33 -1.29 -6.22 -10.86
CA HIS A 33 -1.81 -4.85 -10.94
C HIS A 33 -0.65 -3.85 -10.84
N GLN A 34 -0.84 -2.70 -11.48
CA GLN A 34 0.00 -1.53 -11.28
C GLN A 34 -0.88 -0.36 -10.85
N CYS A 35 -0.40 0.43 -9.89
CA CYS A 35 -1.13 1.56 -9.34
C CYS A 35 -0.26 2.80 -9.36
N THR A 36 -0.86 3.92 -9.74
CA THR A 36 -0.34 5.25 -9.42
C THR A 36 -0.95 5.70 -8.09
N ILE A 37 -0.12 6.22 -7.20
CA ILE A 37 -0.54 6.63 -5.85
C ILE A 37 -0.48 8.14 -5.75
N PHE A 38 -1.57 8.73 -5.24
CA PHE A 38 -1.70 10.15 -4.97
C PHE A 38 -1.89 10.41 -3.46
N ASP A 39 -1.59 11.64 -3.04
CA ASP A 39 -1.80 12.10 -1.65
C ASP A 39 -3.23 12.55 -1.33
N SER A 40 -4.08 12.64 -2.36
CA SER A 40 -5.50 12.96 -2.27
C SER A 40 -6.23 12.43 -3.50
N ASN A 41 -7.57 12.51 -3.49
CA ASN A 41 -8.42 12.21 -4.64
C ASN A 41 -8.98 13.46 -5.34
N THR A 42 -8.36 14.64 -5.15
CA THR A 42 -8.81 15.90 -5.78
C THR A 42 -8.10 16.16 -7.11
N ALA A 43 -8.50 17.22 -7.83
CA ALA A 43 -7.88 17.60 -9.10
C ALA A 43 -6.44 18.13 -8.93
N GLU A 44 -6.10 18.59 -7.73
CA GLU A 44 -4.81 19.15 -7.34
C GLU A 44 -3.90 18.09 -6.70
N ALA A 45 -4.33 16.83 -6.67
CA ALA A 45 -3.60 15.74 -6.05
C ALA A 45 -2.20 15.58 -6.65
N ARG A 46 -1.22 15.34 -5.77
CA ARG A 46 0.17 15.12 -6.15
C ARG A 46 0.40 13.63 -6.37
N LEU A 47 1.02 13.28 -7.49
CA LEU A 47 1.55 11.93 -7.68
C LEU A 47 2.69 11.71 -6.67
N ILE A 48 2.48 10.81 -5.71
CA ILE A 48 3.45 10.53 -4.66
C ILE A 48 4.18 9.22 -4.88
N GLY A 49 3.61 8.25 -5.59
CA GLY A 49 4.22 6.93 -5.65
C GLY A 49 3.62 5.99 -6.69
N VAL A 50 4.15 4.78 -6.68
CA VAL A 50 3.62 3.64 -7.43
C VAL A 50 3.59 2.41 -6.55
N GLU A 51 2.68 1.51 -6.88
CA GLU A 51 2.62 0.18 -6.31
C GLU A 51 2.44 -0.87 -7.40
N TYR A 52 3.13 -1.99 -7.23
CA TYR A 52 2.84 -3.21 -7.96
C TYR A 52 2.22 -4.21 -7.01
N ILE A 53 1.12 -4.83 -7.44
CA ILE A 53 0.41 -5.83 -6.65
C ILE A 53 0.49 -7.15 -7.38
N ILE A 54 0.91 -8.21 -6.69
CA ILE A 54 1.01 -9.56 -7.26
C ILE A 54 0.29 -10.61 -6.43
N SER A 55 -0.08 -11.71 -7.08
CA SER A 55 -0.62 -12.89 -6.40
C SER A 55 0.43 -13.55 -5.48
N GLU A 56 -0.04 -14.26 -4.45
CA GLU A 56 0.82 -15.11 -3.61
C GLU A 56 1.67 -16.09 -4.41
N ARG A 57 1.12 -16.63 -5.51
CA ARG A 57 1.84 -17.56 -6.40
C ARG A 57 3.08 -16.91 -7.00
N LEU A 58 2.96 -15.68 -7.47
CA LEU A 58 4.09 -14.92 -8.02
C LEU A 58 5.05 -14.51 -6.90
N PHE A 59 4.54 -14.01 -5.78
CA PHE A 59 5.34 -13.61 -4.62
C PHE A 59 6.20 -14.76 -4.10
N SER A 60 5.63 -15.95 -3.96
CA SER A 60 6.33 -17.14 -3.46
C SER A 60 7.53 -17.53 -4.31
N GLY A 61 7.48 -17.23 -5.61
CA GLY A 61 8.56 -17.50 -6.57
C GLY A 61 9.65 -16.41 -6.64
N LEU A 62 9.51 -15.31 -5.91
CA LEU A 62 10.53 -14.26 -5.84
C LEU A 62 11.76 -14.73 -5.04
N ALA A 63 12.91 -14.14 -5.34
CA ALA A 63 14.12 -14.30 -4.54
C ALA A 63 13.96 -13.63 -3.15
N ASP A 64 14.65 -14.15 -2.15
CA ASP A 64 14.50 -13.70 -0.75
C ASP A 64 14.89 -12.24 -0.51
N ASP A 65 15.79 -11.69 -1.32
CA ASP A 65 16.15 -10.28 -1.29
C ASP A 65 15.04 -9.40 -1.87
N GLU A 66 14.42 -9.83 -2.96
CA GLU A 66 13.28 -9.15 -3.55
C GLU A 66 12.07 -9.16 -2.62
N LYS A 67 11.75 -10.30 -1.96
CA LYS A 67 10.60 -10.42 -1.04
C LYS A 67 10.57 -9.36 0.07
N ARG A 68 11.75 -8.93 0.54
CA ARG A 68 11.89 -7.87 1.57
C ARG A 68 11.36 -6.50 1.14
N LEU A 69 11.10 -6.32 -0.15
CA LEU A 69 10.51 -5.09 -0.70
C LEU A 69 8.98 -5.12 -0.76
N TRP A 70 8.35 -6.20 -0.28
CA TRP A 70 6.91 -6.40 -0.39
C TRP A 70 6.27 -6.53 0.99
N HIS A 71 5.05 -6.01 1.09
CA HIS A 71 4.16 -6.23 2.22
C HIS A 71 2.93 -7.01 1.75
N SER A 72 2.27 -7.66 2.70
CA SER A 72 1.04 -8.41 2.45
C SER A 72 -0.20 -7.53 2.69
N HIS A 73 -1.22 -7.66 1.85
CA HIS A 73 -2.46 -6.89 2.00
C HIS A 73 -3.46 -7.49 3.00
N HIS A 74 -3.12 -8.63 3.62
CA HIS A 74 -4.02 -9.45 4.44
C HIS A 74 -4.77 -8.65 5.53
N TYR A 75 -4.06 -7.83 6.31
CA TYR A 75 -4.66 -7.09 7.41
C TYR A 75 -5.40 -5.85 6.90
N GLU A 76 -4.78 -5.01 6.07
CA GLU A 76 -5.43 -3.78 5.58
C GLU A 76 -6.75 -4.07 4.84
N THR A 77 -6.83 -5.17 4.10
CA THR A 77 -8.05 -5.64 3.44
C THR A 77 -9.09 -6.14 4.44
N THR A 78 -8.73 -7.04 5.35
CA THR A 78 -9.72 -7.67 6.26
C THR A 78 -10.14 -6.76 7.42
N SER A 79 -9.30 -5.80 7.82
CA SER A 79 -9.54 -4.87 8.92
C SER A 79 -10.47 -3.71 8.58
N GLY A 80 -10.75 -3.47 7.30
CA GLY A 80 -11.48 -2.30 6.81
C GLY A 80 -10.60 -1.07 6.56
N LEU A 81 -9.27 -1.18 6.73
CA LEU A 81 -8.36 -0.05 6.54
C LEU A 81 -8.25 0.34 5.07
N LEU A 82 -8.10 -0.64 4.18
CA LEU A 82 -8.18 -0.47 2.74
C LEU A 82 -9.65 -0.45 2.30
N VAL A 83 -10.08 0.61 1.63
CA VAL A 83 -11.47 0.79 1.19
C VAL A 83 -11.53 1.12 -0.30
N MET A 84 -12.71 0.94 -0.88
CA MET A 84 -13.01 1.31 -2.26
C MET A 84 -14.20 2.27 -2.31
N PRO A 85 -13.99 3.58 -2.10
CA PRO A 85 -15.09 4.52 -1.97
C PRO A 85 -15.95 4.62 -3.23
N GLY A 86 -17.26 4.79 -3.04
CA GLY A 86 -18.20 5.09 -4.13
C GLY A 86 -18.72 3.87 -4.90
N ILE A 87 -18.49 2.65 -4.41
CA ILE A 87 -19.08 1.42 -4.96
C ILE A 87 -19.95 0.69 -3.91
N PRO A 88 -20.88 -0.20 -4.32
CA PRO A 88 -21.66 -0.97 -3.37
C PRO A 88 -20.79 -1.93 -2.54
N GLU A 89 -21.10 -2.07 -1.25
CA GLU A 89 -20.37 -2.92 -0.29
C GLU A 89 -20.18 -4.37 -0.76
N SER A 90 -21.18 -4.96 -1.43
CA SER A 90 -21.09 -6.32 -1.95
C SER A 90 -20.06 -6.46 -3.08
N VAL A 91 -19.92 -5.42 -3.90
CA VAL A 91 -18.91 -5.35 -4.99
C VAL A 91 -17.52 -5.14 -4.39
N GLU A 92 -17.41 -4.23 -3.42
CA GLU A 92 -16.17 -4.00 -2.68
C GLU A 92 -15.70 -5.27 -1.96
N THR A 93 -16.58 -5.94 -1.22
CA THR A 93 -16.25 -7.16 -0.48
C THR A 93 -15.73 -8.27 -1.40
N ALA A 94 -16.28 -8.39 -2.62
CA ALA A 94 -15.79 -9.34 -3.62
C ALA A 94 -14.40 -8.96 -4.14
N ALA A 95 -14.14 -7.68 -4.41
CA ALA A 95 -12.83 -7.19 -4.83
C ALA A 95 -11.77 -7.36 -3.72
N ILE A 96 -12.10 -6.96 -2.49
CA ILE A 96 -11.25 -7.08 -1.31
C ILE A 96 -10.88 -8.54 -1.02
N ARG A 97 -11.82 -9.48 -1.22
CA ARG A 97 -11.52 -10.93 -1.08
C ARG A 97 -10.39 -11.37 -2.02
N SER A 98 -10.32 -10.83 -3.23
CA SER A 98 -9.25 -11.15 -4.18
C SER A 98 -7.91 -10.48 -3.79
N LEU A 99 -7.96 -9.32 -3.14
CA LEU A 99 -6.77 -8.59 -2.71
C LEU A 99 -6.17 -9.14 -1.41
N ALA A 100 -6.96 -9.79 -0.56
CA ALA A 100 -6.50 -10.26 0.75
C ALA A 100 -5.29 -11.20 0.68
N THR A 101 -5.12 -11.95 -0.40
CA THR A 101 -3.98 -12.88 -0.63
C THR A 101 -2.87 -12.29 -1.51
N THR A 102 -2.89 -10.97 -1.75
CA THR A 102 -1.92 -10.30 -2.62
C THR A 102 -0.85 -9.56 -1.83
N TYR A 103 0.22 -9.20 -2.54
CA TYR A 103 1.40 -8.54 -1.99
C TYR A 103 1.70 -7.28 -2.78
N GLY A 104 2.00 -6.19 -2.07
CA GLY A 104 2.30 -4.88 -2.61
C GLY A 104 3.78 -4.52 -2.50
N LYS A 105 4.38 -4.05 -3.59
CA LYS A 105 5.68 -3.35 -3.57
C LYS A 105 5.47 -1.89 -3.87
N THR A 106 5.68 -1.06 -2.84
CA THR A 106 5.27 0.34 -2.88
C THR A 106 6.45 1.27 -2.65
N TRP A 107 6.58 2.24 -3.55
CA TRP A 107 7.61 3.28 -3.47
C TRP A 107 6.95 4.65 -3.52
N HIS A 108 7.21 5.47 -2.51
CA HIS A 108 6.83 6.89 -2.53
C HIS A 108 8.04 7.74 -2.93
N MET A 109 7.87 8.53 -3.98
CA MET A 109 8.84 9.50 -4.51
C MET A 109 8.64 10.91 -3.92
N TRP A 110 7.52 11.17 -3.23
CA TRP A 110 7.27 12.43 -2.53
C TRP A 110 6.87 12.17 -1.08
N GLN A 111 7.69 12.68 -0.15
CA GLN A 111 7.42 12.63 1.29
C GLN A 111 6.51 13.79 1.73
N VAL A 112 5.23 13.71 1.41
CA VAL A 112 4.27 14.81 1.62
C VAL A 112 4.05 15.17 3.09
N ASP A 113 4.31 14.24 4.01
CA ASP A 113 4.22 14.44 5.46
C ASP A 113 5.29 15.42 6.00
N ARG A 114 6.38 15.63 5.26
CA ARG A 114 7.44 16.60 5.65
C ARG A 114 7.07 18.06 5.36
N GLY A 115 6.00 18.29 4.59
CA GLY A 115 5.60 19.64 4.16
C GLY A 115 6.42 20.21 2.99
N ASP A 116 7.27 19.38 2.35
CA ASP A 116 8.07 19.81 1.20
C ASP A 116 7.17 20.10 -0.02
N THR A 117 7.42 21.24 -0.68
CA THR A 117 6.66 21.67 -1.87
C THR A 117 7.10 20.98 -3.16
N LEU A 118 8.21 20.25 -3.14
CA LEU A 118 8.75 19.48 -4.24
C LEU A 118 9.06 18.04 -3.78
N PRO A 119 9.08 17.05 -4.69
CA PRO A 119 9.46 15.67 -4.39
C PRO A 119 10.98 15.56 -4.21
N LEU A 120 11.48 15.91 -3.02
CA LEU A 120 12.91 15.91 -2.71
C LEU A 120 13.38 14.55 -2.16
N GLY A 121 14.60 14.16 -2.55
CA GLY A 121 15.25 12.95 -2.05
C GLY A 121 15.06 11.72 -2.94
N ILE A 122 15.38 10.54 -2.40
CA ILE A 122 15.17 9.26 -3.09
C ILE A 122 13.78 8.70 -2.81
N PRO A 123 13.28 7.82 -3.69
CA PRO A 123 12.12 7.00 -3.39
C PRO A 123 12.30 6.28 -2.05
N GLN A 124 11.23 6.24 -1.27
CA GLN A 124 11.18 5.54 0.01
C GLN A 124 10.34 4.28 -0.13
N LEU A 125 10.86 3.17 0.39
CA LEU A 125 10.09 1.93 0.50
C LEU A 125 8.96 2.14 1.51
N MET A 126 7.75 1.75 1.11
CA MET A 126 6.56 1.87 1.94
C MET A 126 5.98 0.50 2.26
N MET A 127 5.37 0.38 3.44
CA MET A 127 4.76 -0.85 3.95
C MET A 127 3.31 -0.61 4.38
N GLY A 128 2.52 -1.68 4.36
CA GLY A 128 1.15 -1.71 4.86
C GLY A 128 1.08 -2.22 6.31
N TYR A 129 0.01 -1.84 7.00
CA TYR A 129 -0.26 -2.22 8.38
C TYR A 129 -0.64 -3.69 8.49
N THR A 130 -0.26 -4.32 9.61
CA THR A 130 -0.43 -5.77 9.86
C THR A 130 -1.20 -6.08 11.14
N GLY A 131 -1.57 -5.07 11.93
CA GLY A 131 -2.29 -5.29 13.18
C GLY A 131 -2.95 -4.05 13.77
N ASP A 132 -3.88 -4.30 14.70
CA ASP A 132 -4.57 -3.25 15.44
C ASP A 132 -3.58 -2.45 16.32
N GLY A 133 -3.85 -1.15 16.48
CA GLY A 133 -3.05 -0.25 17.32
C GLY A 133 -1.76 0.27 16.67
N GLN A 134 -1.48 -0.07 15.41
CA GLN A 134 -0.31 0.45 14.67
C GLN A 134 -0.52 1.84 14.04
N LEU A 135 -1.77 2.23 13.79
CA LEU A 135 -2.15 3.51 13.19
C LEU A 135 -3.00 4.33 14.18
N ASP A 136 -2.81 5.65 14.18
CA ASP A 136 -3.64 6.57 14.98
C ASP A 136 -5.12 6.53 14.52
N PRO A 137 -6.07 6.15 15.39
CA PRO A 137 -7.49 6.13 15.06
C PRO A 137 -8.05 7.47 14.58
N ALA A 138 -7.44 8.60 14.96
CA ALA A 138 -7.86 9.92 14.51
C ALA A 138 -7.66 10.11 12.99
N LEU A 139 -6.61 9.51 12.41
CA LEU A 139 -6.35 9.55 10.97
C LEU A 139 -7.41 8.78 10.20
N VAL A 140 -7.75 7.57 10.67
CA VAL A 140 -8.83 6.77 10.09
C VAL A 140 -10.16 7.50 10.16
N THR A 141 -10.49 8.07 11.33
CA THR A 141 -11.73 8.83 11.52
C THR A 141 -11.83 10.01 10.54
N ALA A 142 -10.73 10.73 10.32
CA ALA A 142 -10.70 11.85 9.37
C ALA A 142 -10.89 11.39 7.91
N ARG A 143 -10.26 10.27 7.53
CA ARG A 143 -10.43 9.64 6.20
C ARG A 143 -11.86 9.18 5.99
N ASP A 144 -12.41 8.44 6.93
CA ASP A 144 -13.77 7.89 6.89
C ASP A 144 -14.81 9.01 6.70
N GLN A 145 -14.69 10.12 7.45
CA GLN A 145 -15.54 11.30 7.26
C GLN A 145 -15.41 11.92 5.87
N ARG A 146 -14.19 12.04 5.33
CA ARG A 146 -13.95 12.66 4.02
C ARG A 146 -14.48 11.80 2.87
N LEU A 147 -14.36 10.48 2.97
CA LEU A 147 -14.75 9.56 1.91
C LEU A 147 -16.17 9.01 2.05
N GLY A 148 -16.83 9.24 3.19
CA GLY A 148 -18.17 8.73 3.45
C GLY A 148 -18.19 7.20 3.61
N VAL A 149 -17.17 6.66 4.26
CA VAL A 149 -16.99 5.22 4.53
C VAL A 149 -16.86 4.97 6.03
N SER A 150 -16.85 3.70 6.44
CA SER A 150 -16.63 3.29 7.83
C SER A 150 -15.73 2.06 7.88
N MET A 151 -14.59 2.18 8.54
CA MET A 151 -13.67 1.05 8.79
C MET A 151 -14.38 -0.07 9.56
N GLU A 152 -15.21 0.27 10.56
CA GLU A 152 -15.90 -0.72 11.39
C GLU A 152 -16.97 -1.47 10.60
N GLU A 153 -17.78 -0.77 9.79
CA GLU A 153 -18.77 -1.42 8.92
C GLU A 153 -18.07 -2.29 7.87
N SER A 154 -16.97 -1.79 7.28
CA SER A 154 -16.15 -2.56 6.34
C SER A 154 -15.60 -3.83 7.00
N ARG A 155 -15.07 -3.74 8.23
CA ARG A 155 -14.58 -4.89 9.01
C ARG A 155 -15.69 -5.91 9.24
N GLN A 156 -16.89 -5.46 9.61
CA GLN A 156 -18.03 -6.32 9.85
C GLN A 156 -18.51 -7.02 8.57
N ALA A 157 -18.62 -6.30 7.45
CA ALA A 157 -19.02 -6.83 6.15
C ALA A 157 -18.03 -7.90 5.63
N ARG A 158 -16.74 -7.73 5.97
CA ARG A 158 -15.64 -8.60 5.54
C ARG A 158 -15.34 -9.75 6.49
N ALA A 159 -16.10 -9.94 7.57
CA ALA A 159 -15.87 -10.99 8.56
C ALA A 159 -15.85 -12.43 7.99
N ALA A 160 -16.47 -12.66 6.82
CA ALA A 160 -16.45 -13.93 6.11
C ALA A 160 -15.29 -14.10 5.11
N ILE A 161 -14.37 -13.13 5.04
CA ILE A 161 -13.12 -13.26 4.28
C ILE A 161 -12.09 -13.94 5.19
N PRO A 162 -11.56 -15.11 4.81
CA PRO A 162 -10.47 -15.72 5.57
C PRO A 162 -9.26 -14.78 5.59
N VAL A 163 -8.68 -14.55 6.76
CA VAL A 163 -7.42 -13.81 6.89
C VAL A 163 -6.29 -14.77 6.53
N PRO A 164 -5.59 -14.60 5.40
CA PRO A 164 -4.48 -15.48 5.05
C PRO A 164 -3.30 -15.22 5.98
N GLN A 165 -2.52 -16.28 6.23
CA GLN A 165 -1.19 -16.13 6.81
C GLN A 165 -0.26 -15.58 5.72
N PRO A 166 0.44 -14.45 5.94
CA PRO A 166 1.42 -13.97 4.99
C PRO A 166 2.50 -15.02 4.71
N ALA A 167 2.90 -15.16 3.46
CA ALA A 167 3.99 -16.03 3.05
C ALA A 167 5.34 -15.51 3.57
N ASP A 168 6.25 -16.45 3.86
CA ASP A 168 7.57 -16.15 4.40
C ASP A 168 8.33 -15.12 3.55
N GLY A 169 8.92 -14.13 4.22
CA GLY A 169 9.74 -13.08 3.61
C GLY A 169 8.98 -11.77 3.32
N ALA A 170 7.64 -11.78 3.37
CA ALA A 170 6.85 -10.56 3.36
C ALA A 170 6.96 -9.82 4.69
N ASN A 171 6.55 -8.54 4.71
CA ASN A 171 6.51 -7.71 5.92
C ASN A 171 7.86 -7.70 6.68
N SER A 172 9.00 -7.71 5.98
CA SER A 172 10.31 -7.94 6.61
C SER A 172 10.64 -6.97 7.75
N TRP A 173 10.03 -5.77 7.73
CA TRP A 173 10.11 -4.76 8.78
C TRP A 173 9.70 -5.29 10.18
N GLU A 174 8.84 -6.30 10.26
CA GLU A 174 8.42 -6.93 11.53
C GLU A 174 9.59 -7.61 12.27
N SER A 175 10.68 -7.93 11.56
CA SER A 175 11.92 -8.46 12.16
C SER A 175 12.76 -7.39 12.90
N GLY A 176 12.37 -6.11 12.81
CA GLY A 176 13.16 -4.98 13.29
C GLY A 176 14.25 -4.52 12.32
N GLN A 177 14.28 -5.07 11.10
CA GLN A 177 15.16 -4.66 10.01
C GLN A 177 14.39 -4.51 8.71
N THR A 178 14.81 -3.55 7.88
CA THR A 178 14.15 -3.27 6.60
C THR A 178 15.17 -2.84 5.55
N SER A 179 14.76 -2.86 4.29
CA SER A 179 15.57 -2.38 3.17
C SER A 179 15.25 -0.91 2.88
N GLN A 180 16.27 -0.13 2.53
CA GLN A 180 16.07 1.24 2.04
C GLN A 180 17.11 1.58 0.97
N LEU A 181 16.75 2.49 0.07
CA LEU A 181 17.65 2.96 -0.98
C LEU A 181 18.74 3.88 -0.43
N THR A 182 19.85 3.97 -1.16
CA THR A 182 20.95 4.91 -0.89
C THR A 182 21.41 5.58 -2.19
N ILE A 183 21.74 6.87 -2.14
CA ILE A 183 22.35 7.58 -3.28
C ILE A 183 23.85 7.34 -3.27
N HIS A 184 24.41 7.00 -4.43
CA HIS A 184 25.86 6.95 -4.65
C HIS A 184 26.26 7.69 -5.92
N THR A 185 27.41 8.36 -5.90
CA THR A 185 28.00 8.95 -7.10
C THR A 185 28.79 7.89 -7.85
N VAL A 186 28.47 7.68 -9.13
CA VAL A 186 29.14 6.69 -9.99
C VAL A 186 29.59 7.34 -11.31
N PRO A 187 30.69 6.89 -11.93
CA PRO A 187 31.09 7.38 -13.24
C PRO A 187 30.03 7.06 -14.32
N VAL A 188 29.69 8.04 -15.15
CA VAL A 188 28.79 7.84 -16.29
C VAL A 188 29.49 6.97 -17.36
N ARG A 189 28.90 5.82 -17.68
CA ARG A 189 29.42 4.90 -18.71
C ARG A 189 28.73 5.19 -20.05
N ASN A 190 29.30 6.08 -20.85
CA ASN A 190 28.87 6.29 -22.24
C ASN A 190 29.44 5.17 -23.14
N ARG A 191 28.84 3.98 -23.08
CA ARG A 191 29.12 2.92 -24.05
C ARG A 191 28.53 3.36 -25.41
N LYS A 192 29.39 3.80 -26.32
CA LYS A 192 29.04 3.96 -27.73
C LYS A 192 28.96 2.60 -28.40
#